data_AF-A0ABD5N8H0-F1
#
_entry.id   AF-A0ABD5N8H0-F1
#
_cell.length_a   1.000
_cell.length_b   1.000
_cell.length_c   1.000
_cell.angle_alpha   90.00
_cell.angle_beta   90.00
_cell.angle_gamma   90.00
#
_symmetry.space_group_name_H-M   'P 1'
#
loop_
_entity.id
_entity.type
_entity.pdbx_description
1 polymer ?
#
loop_
_entity_poly.entity_id
_entity_poly.type
_entity_poly.pdbx_seq_one_letter_code
_entity_poly.pdbx_strand_id
1 'polypeptide(L)'
;MRVLHAVRDKNRIDDALMDGKTFLGISSPYVHGDKAPQVEDRASIERISQERRRRGFKQLTFVDIAIDQGGSIPDIAPDWVELANKPAYHDDPFHVDGAGQLRYTVANMPGRPGTIAKIASQLLQDRTLDYTKKLLGGLKKAVDEDADLGTAINAIDGKLTLKEVADLFGLKHSNVSENLRDVFSGKRKLVLGIPKEIKQQEGRVGLLPSGVKELLRFSKELGLDLEVRFEKGLGERIGISDTEYIEMGAKMVGDADDLWAGSDMIQKVKEPLPDEYDRMKKGQLVFTYFHLASNETLTRKILERQITAVAYETLHKAEKVHLKDPRTYGSHPLLDPMSWVAGVEGALVGTAVEHGAIEVVHNPKR
;
A
#
# COMPACT_ATOMS: atom_id res chain seq x y z
N MET A 1 -15.10 16.46 -21.07
CA MET A 1 -14.06 15.66 -20.41
C MET A 1 -14.48 14.20 -20.49
N ARG A 2 -13.81 13.36 -21.30
CA ARG A 2 -14.01 11.90 -21.27
C ARG A 2 -12.82 11.32 -20.51
N VAL A 3 -12.99 11.04 -19.22
CA VAL A 3 -12.06 10.19 -18.47
C VAL A 3 -12.42 8.75 -18.86
N LEU A 4 -11.65 8.17 -19.77
CA LEU A 4 -11.90 6.82 -20.27
C LEU A 4 -11.13 5.81 -19.41
N HIS A 5 -11.91 5.04 -18.63
CA HIS A 5 -11.67 3.68 -18.12
C HIS A 5 -10.32 3.36 -17.46
N ALA A 6 -10.36 2.96 -16.18
CA ALA A 6 -9.36 2.08 -15.60
C ALA A 6 -9.32 0.79 -16.43
N VAL A 7 -8.21 0.52 -17.10
CA VAL A 7 -8.10 -0.65 -17.98
C VAL A 7 -7.44 -1.80 -17.21
N ARG A 8 -8.24 -2.80 -16.84
CA ARG A 8 -7.78 -4.06 -16.23
C ARG A 8 -7.48 -5.17 -17.26
N ASP A 9 -7.62 -4.89 -18.56
CA ASP A 9 -7.50 -5.88 -19.65
C ASP A 9 -6.93 -5.23 -20.92
N LYS A 10 -5.86 -5.83 -21.47
CA LYS A 10 -5.15 -5.41 -22.69
C LYS A 10 -6.08 -5.10 -23.86
N ASN A 11 -7.19 -5.82 -24.00
CA ASN A 11 -8.08 -5.67 -25.15
C ASN A 11 -8.92 -4.37 -25.14
N ARG A 12 -9.00 -3.63 -24.03
CA ARG A 12 -9.79 -2.37 -23.94
C ARG A 12 -8.94 -1.12 -24.10
N ILE A 13 -7.61 -1.27 -24.21
CA ILE A 13 -6.66 -0.17 -24.29
C ILE A 13 -6.77 0.50 -25.66
N ASP A 14 -6.76 -0.27 -26.75
CA ASP A 14 -6.79 0.25 -28.12
C ASP A 14 -8.02 1.11 -28.44
N ASP A 15 -9.21 0.71 -27.99
CA ASP A 15 -10.46 1.45 -28.23
C ASP A 15 -10.56 2.72 -27.39
N ALA A 16 -10.12 2.68 -26.12
CA ALA A 16 -10.18 3.81 -25.22
C ALA A 16 -9.21 4.95 -25.60
N LEU A 17 -8.12 4.60 -26.29
CA LEU A 17 -7.01 5.48 -26.63
C LEU A 17 -7.30 6.54 -27.71
N MET A 18 -8.43 6.44 -28.41
CA MET A 18 -8.63 7.14 -29.69
C MET A 18 -9.59 8.34 -29.62
N ASP A 19 -10.24 8.59 -28.48
CA ASP A 19 -11.46 9.44 -28.39
C ASP A 19 -11.33 10.80 -27.65
N GLY A 20 -10.14 11.17 -27.13
CA GLY A 20 -9.95 12.39 -26.30
C GLY A 20 -8.72 13.25 -26.64
N LYS A 21 -8.69 14.53 -26.19
CA LYS A 21 -7.60 15.52 -26.42
C LYS A 21 -6.28 15.16 -25.75
N THR A 22 -6.35 14.71 -24.51
CA THR A 22 -5.30 14.02 -23.75
C THR A 22 -5.85 12.65 -23.36
N PHE A 23 -5.00 11.62 -23.31
CA PHE A 23 -5.39 10.33 -22.78
C PHE A 23 -4.60 10.06 -21.51
N LEU A 24 -5.32 9.55 -20.50
CA LEU A 24 -4.82 9.15 -19.20
C LEU A 24 -4.83 7.62 -19.17
N GLY A 25 -3.66 7.01 -19.37
CA GLY A 25 -3.51 5.57 -19.18
C GLY A 25 -3.27 5.29 -17.71
N ILE A 26 -4.30 4.85 -16.99
CA ILE A 26 -4.17 4.31 -15.63
C ILE A 26 -3.93 2.81 -15.75
N SER A 27 -2.70 2.40 -15.44
CA SER A 27 -2.36 0.99 -15.33
C SER A 27 -2.31 0.60 -13.85
N SER A 28 -3.10 -0.41 -13.50
CA SER A 28 -3.16 -0.99 -12.16
C SER A 28 -3.07 -2.52 -12.32
N PRO A 29 -1.87 -3.08 -12.26
CA PRO A 29 -1.66 -4.52 -12.16
C PRO A 29 -2.03 -4.97 -10.75
N TYR A 30 -2.59 -6.17 -10.64
CA TYR A 30 -2.63 -6.87 -9.37
C TYR A 30 -2.46 -8.37 -9.59
N VAL A 31 -1.32 -8.90 -9.15
CA VAL A 31 -1.07 -10.33 -8.94
C VAL A 31 -0.69 -10.49 -7.48
N HIS A 32 -1.41 -11.38 -6.81
CA HIS A 32 -1.29 -11.59 -5.37
C HIS A 32 0.12 -12.05 -4.99
N GLY A 33 0.79 -11.30 -4.09
CA GLY A 33 2.11 -11.69 -3.56
C GLY A 33 3.25 -11.68 -4.59
N ASP A 34 3.06 -11.06 -5.76
CA ASP A 34 4.02 -11.06 -6.86
C ASP A 34 4.24 -9.62 -7.40
N LYS A 35 5.17 -9.46 -8.34
CA LYS A 35 5.41 -8.21 -9.08
C LYS A 35 4.23 -7.88 -9.99
N ALA A 36 4.08 -6.59 -10.26
CA ALA A 36 3.15 -6.07 -11.25
C ALA A 36 3.35 -6.73 -12.64
N PRO A 37 2.32 -7.36 -13.25
CA PRO A 37 2.38 -7.76 -14.65
C PRO A 37 2.55 -6.56 -15.59
N GLN A 38 3.30 -6.79 -16.66
CA GLN A 38 3.47 -5.84 -17.76
C GLN A 38 2.22 -5.88 -18.65
N VAL A 39 1.46 -4.77 -18.71
CA VAL A 39 0.14 -4.68 -19.36
C VAL A 39 0.24 -4.17 -20.79
N GLU A 40 1.21 -3.29 -21.06
CA GLU A 40 1.47 -2.72 -22.38
C GLU A 40 2.93 -2.88 -22.75
N ASP A 41 3.26 -2.98 -24.03
CA ASP A 41 4.65 -2.98 -24.49
C ASP A 41 5.03 -1.63 -25.15
N ARG A 42 6.34 -1.37 -25.25
CA ARG A 42 6.87 -0.14 -25.86
C ARG A 42 6.33 0.10 -27.27
N ALA A 43 6.22 -0.95 -28.07
CA ALA A 43 5.80 -0.85 -29.46
C ALA A 43 4.33 -0.41 -29.57
N SER A 44 3.47 -0.93 -28.70
CA SER A 44 2.09 -0.46 -28.55
C SER A 44 2.05 1.02 -28.21
N ILE A 45 2.79 1.46 -27.19
CA ILE A 45 2.77 2.86 -26.75
C ILE A 45 3.28 3.81 -27.82
N GLU A 46 4.36 3.46 -28.53
CA GLU A 46 4.88 4.24 -29.64
C GLU A 46 3.86 4.34 -30.80
N ARG A 47 3.23 3.22 -31.18
CA ARG A 47 2.18 3.18 -32.21
C ARG A 47 1.02 4.10 -31.85
N ILE A 48 0.56 4.02 -30.60
CA ILE A 48 -0.53 4.83 -30.06
C ILE A 48 -0.17 6.32 -30.10
N SER A 49 1.02 6.68 -29.62
CA SER A 49 1.54 8.04 -29.65
C SER A 49 1.61 8.62 -31.07
N GLN A 50 2.11 7.83 -32.03
CA GLN A 50 2.21 8.24 -33.43
C GLN A 50 0.83 8.49 -34.05
N GLU A 51 -0.13 7.59 -33.83
CA GLU A 51 -1.49 7.74 -34.33
C GLU A 51 -2.18 8.97 -33.74
N ARG A 52 -1.98 9.24 -32.45
CA ARG A 52 -2.53 10.43 -31.80
C ARG A 52 -1.93 11.73 -32.34
N ARG A 53 -0.61 11.76 -32.57
CA ARG A 53 0.05 12.91 -33.21
C ARG A 53 -0.50 13.18 -34.61
N ARG A 54 -0.76 12.13 -35.41
CA ARG A 54 -1.41 12.27 -36.73
C ARG A 54 -2.79 12.90 -36.65
N ARG A 55 -3.53 12.65 -35.57
CA ARG A 55 -4.86 13.23 -35.31
C ARG A 55 -4.83 14.62 -34.67
N GLY A 56 -3.64 15.22 -34.50
CA GLY A 56 -3.47 16.58 -33.98
C GLY A 56 -3.48 16.69 -32.45
N PHE A 57 -3.34 15.58 -31.72
CA PHE A 57 -3.21 15.61 -30.27
C PHE A 57 -1.78 15.97 -29.85
N LYS A 58 -1.65 16.85 -28.83
CA LYS A 58 -0.37 17.44 -28.44
C LYS A 58 0.47 16.55 -27.50
N GLN A 59 -0.16 15.82 -26.57
CA GLN A 59 0.56 15.05 -25.55
C GLN A 59 -0.28 13.88 -25.01
N LEU A 60 0.39 12.79 -24.66
CA LEU A 60 -0.16 11.64 -23.94
C LEU A 60 0.46 11.64 -22.54
N THR A 61 -0.38 11.44 -21.51
CA THR A 61 0.09 11.33 -20.12
C THR A 61 -0.25 9.94 -19.60
N PHE A 62 0.76 9.17 -19.23
CA PHE A 62 0.53 7.89 -18.54
C PHE A 62 0.69 8.05 -17.03
N VAL A 63 -0.22 7.43 -16.28
CA VAL A 63 -0.18 7.34 -14.81
C VAL A 63 -0.05 5.87 -14.44
N ASP A 64 1.14 5.45 -14.03
CA ASP A 64 1.37 4.07 -13.57
C ASP A 64 1.14 3.99 -12.05
N ILE A 65 0.03 3.38 -11.65
CA ILE A 65 -0.38 3.33 -10.25
C ILE A 65 0.42 2.30 -9.45
N ALA A 66 0.88 1.23 -10.09
CA ALA A 66 1.57 0.13 -9.40
C ALA A 66 3.09 0.24 -9.45
N ILE A 67 3.61 1.46 -9.51
CA ILE A 67 5.06 1.69 -9.47
C ILE A 67 5.68 1.09 -8.20
N ASP A 68 4.96 1.10 -7.07
CA ASP A 68 5.38 0.48 -5.80
C ASP A 68 5.49 -1.05 -5.87
N GLN A 69 4.96 -1.69 -6.92
CA GLN A 69 5.03 -3.12 -7.20
C GLN A 69 5.89 -3.46 -8.43
N GLY A 70 6.68 -2.49 -8.91
CA GLY A 70 7.56 -2.65 -10.07
C GLY A 70 7.02 -2.08 -11.39
N GLY A 71 5.84 -1.46 -11.38
CA GLY A 71 5.24 -0.83 -12.56
C GLY A 71 4.63 -1.82 -13.56
N SER A 72 3.71 -1.34 -14.38
CA SER A 72 2.95 -2.15 -15.35
C SER A 72 3.28 -1.86 -16.82
N ILE A 73 4.24 -0.98 -17.07
CA ILE A 73 4.68 -0.59 -18.41
C ILE A 73 6.20 -0.80 -18.48
N PRO A 74 6.72 -1.61 -19.41
CA PRO A 74 8.15 -1.87 -19.56
C PRO A 74 8.83 -0.85 -20.49
N ASP A 75 10.08 -0.49 -20.16
CA ASP A 75 11.16 0.00 -21.02
C ASP A 75 10.85 1.08 -22.07
N ILE A 76 10.73 2.33 -21.64
CA ILE A 76 10.67 3.54 -22.49
C ILE A 76 11.75 4.56 -22.11
N ALA A 77 13.01 4.10 -22.05
CA ALA A 77 14.30 4.79 -22.18
C ALA A 77 15.42 3.72 -22.04
N PRO A 78 16.60 3.87 -22.66
CA PRO A 78 17.72 2.92 -22.50
C PRO A 78 18.19 2.75 -21.04
N ASP A 79 17.85 3.71 -20.17
CA ASP A 79 18.27 3.77 -18.77
C ASP A 79 17.11 3.52 -17.80
N TRP A 80 16.21 2.57 -18.11
CA TRP A 80 15.08 2.22 -17.24
C TRP A 80 15.50 1.72 -15.86
N VAL A 81 16.69 1.11 -15.76
CA VAL A 81 17.29 0.75 -14.46
C VAL A 81 17.64 2.01 -13.66
N GLU A 82 17.84 3.18 -14.27
CA GLU A 82 18.14 4.43 -13.56
C GLU A 82 16.88 5.23 -13.20
N LEU A 83 15.83 5.20 -14.04
CA LEU A 83 14.54 5.87 -13.78
C LEU A 83 13.60 5.06 -12.86
N ALA A 84 13.53 3.73 -13.02
CA ALA A 84 12.78 2.87 -12.08
C ALA A 84 13.43 2.84 -10.68
N ASN A 85 14.74 3.12 -10.59
CA ASN A 85 15.46 3.30 -9.32
C ASN A 85 15.50 4.78 -8.84
N LYS A 86 14.91 5.72 -9.59
CA LYS A 86 14.62 7.09 -9.14
C LYS A 86 13.10 7.24 -9.04
N PRO A 87 12.44 6.68 -8.01
CA PRO A 87 11.02 6.96 -7.78
C PRO A 87 10.81 8.48 -7.82
N ALA A 88 10.06 8.94 -8.82
CA ALA A 88 9.64 10.33 -8.89
C ALA A 88 8.70 10.54 -7.70
N TYR A 89 9.16 11.31 -6.73
CA TYR A 89 8.34 11.72 -5.59
C TYR A 89 7.47 12.91 -6.01
N HIS A 90 6.54 13.34 -5.16
CA HIS A 90 5.63 14.46 -5.46
C HIS A 90 6.35 15.80 -5.78
N ASP A 91 7.67 15.87 -5.54
CA ASP A 91 8.52 17.04 -5.81
C ASP A 91 8.98 17.14 -7.27
N ASP A 92 9.12 16.00 -7.97
CA ASP A 92 9.49 15.94 -9.39
C ASP A 92 8.71 14.83 -10.11
N PRO A 93 7.36 14.96 -10.20
CA PRO A 93 6.49 13.85 -10.54
C PRO A 93 6.42 13.53 -12.03
N PHE A 94 7.05 14.34 -12.88
CA PHE A 94 6.91 14.29 -14.33
C PHE A 94 8.25 14.04 -15.03
N HIS A 95 8.26 13.13 -15.99
CA HIS A 95 9.37 12.99 -16.93
C HIS A 95 8.86 12.73 -18.35
N VAL A 96 9.69 12.98 -19.36
CA VAL A 96 9.39 12.61 -20.74
C VAL A 96 10.12 11.33 -21.06
N ASP A 97 9.39 10.31 -21.51
CA ASP A 97 9.97 9.01 -21.86
C ASP A 97 10.68 9.03 -23.22
N GLY A 98 11.40 7.95 -23.55
CA GLY A 98 12.10 7.78 -24.83
C GLY A 98 11.19 7.78 -26.07
N ALA A 99 9.87 7.68 -25.90
CA ALA A 99 8.87 7.83 -26.97
C ALA A 99 8.32 9.27 -27.05
N GLY A 100 8.87 10.21 -26.28
CA GLY A 100 8.44 11.61 -26.21
C GLY A 100 7.11 11.81 -25.49
N GLN A 101 6.68 10.86 -24.66
CA GLN A 101 5.42 10.95 -23.90
C GLN A 101 5.66 11.45 -22.48
N LEU A 102 4.70 12.20 -21.95
CA LEU A 102 4.76 12.64 -20.58
C LEU A 102 4.37 11.50 -19.65
N ARG A 103 5.17 11.27 -18.63
CA ARG A 103 4.96 10.25 -17.61
C ARG A 103 4.74 10.92 -16.28
N TYR A 104 3.70 10.47 -15.60
CA TYR A 104 3.50 10.73 -14.18
C TYR A 104 3.64 9.39 -13.44
N THR A 105 4.78 9.20 -12.80
CA THR A 105 5.15 7.93 -12.15
C THR A 105 5.48 8.19 -10.70
N VAL A 106 4.46 8.52 -9.91
CA VAL A 106 4.67 8.84 -8.49
C VAL A 106 4.57 7.58 -7.65
N ALA A 107 5.67 7.25 -6.97
CA ALA A 107 5.65 6.23 -5.94
C ALA A 107 4.89 6.73 -4.71
N ASN A 108 4.20 5.82 -4.01
CA ASN A 108 3.47 6.15 -2.80
C ASN A 108 2.42 7.28 -2.96
N MET A 109 1.70 7.38 -4.09
CA MET A 109 0.80 8.51 -4.37
C MET A 109 -0.14 8.90 -3.21
N PRO A 110 -0.86 7.95 -2.55
CA PRO A 110 -1.76 8.32 -1.47
C PRO A 110 -1.04 8.85 -0.21
N GLY A 111 0.29 8.72 -0.16
CA GLY A 111 1.14 9.10 0.96
C GLY A 111 1.42 10.59 1.06
N ARG A 112 1.20 11.41 0.01
CA ARG A 112 1.54 12.84 0.05
C ARG A 112 1.00 13.54 1.32
N PRO A 113 1.86 14.18 2.14
CA PRO A 113 1.40 14.97 3.28
C PRO A 113 0.31 15.97 2.89
N GLY A 114 -0.68 16.14 3.78
CA GLY A 114 -1.85 16.98 3.57
C GLY A 114 -3.14 16.19 3.36
N THR A 115 -4.07 16.78 2.60
CA THR A 115 -5.47 16.31 2.52
C THR A 115 -5.61 14.93 1.91
N ILE A 116 -4.81 14.58 0.90
CA ILE A 116 -4.86 13.25 0.25
C ILE A 116 -4.45 12.17 1.25
N ALA A 117 -3.32 12.32 1.95
CA ALA A 117 -2.91 11.39 3.00
C ALA A 117 -3.92 11.32 4.16
N LYS A 118 -4.58 12.43 4.52
CA LYS A 118 -5.63 12.41 5.55
C LYS A 118 -6.82 11.53 5.12
N ILE A 119 -7.30 11.73 3.89
CA ILE A 119 -8.40 10.94 3.32
C ILE A 119 -7.98 9.47 3.18
N ALA A 120 -6.77 9.20 2.68
CA ALA A 120 -6.25 7.85 2.55
C ALA A 120 -6.11 7.15 3.91
N SER A 121 -5.63 7.85 4.95
CA SER A 121 -5.57 7.31 6.31
C SER A 121 -6.96 6.96 6.83
N GLN A 122 -7.97 7.80 6.56
CA GLN A 122 -9.35 7.52 6.97
C GLN A 122 -9.91 6.30 6.24
N LEU A 123 -9.77 6.24 4.92
CA LEU A 123 -10.27 5.13 4.12
C LEU A 123 -9.57 3.80 4.44
N LEU A 124 -8.26 3.84 4.71
CA LEU A 124 -7.52 2.67 5.15
C LEU A 124 -7.99 2.25 6.55
N GLN A 125 -8.08 3.19 7.49
CA GLN A 125 -8.57 2.93 8.85
C GLN A 125 -9.95 2.27 8.83
N ASP A 126 -10.90 2.82 8.07
CA ASP A 126 -12.29 2.33 8.00
C ASP A 126 -12.34 0.84 7.61
N ARG A 127 -11.35 0.36 6.86
CA ARG A 127 -11.22 -1.06 6.53
C ARG A 127 -10.37 -1.84 7.52
N THR A 128 -9.25 -1.30 7.98
CA THR A 128 -8.35 -2.00 8.91
C THR A 128 -8.96 -2.16 10.30
N LEU A 129 -9.85 -1.26 10.72
CA LEU A 129 -10.38 -1.20 12.09
C LEU A 129 -11.07 -2.50 12.51
N ASP A 130 -11.84 -3.12 11.61
CA ASP A 130 -12.49 -4.40 11.88
C ASP A 130 -11.49 -5.54 12.05
N TYR A 131 -10.40 -5.54 11.26
CA TYR A 131 -9.34 -6.55 11.40
C TYR A 131 -8.49 -6.30 12.64
N THR A 132 -8.17 -5.05 12.98
CA THR A 132 -7.50 -4.70 14.23
C THR A 132 -8.30 -5.20 15.43
N LYS A 133 -9.63 -4.98 15.45
CA LYS A 133 -10.54 -5.51 16.48
C LYS A 133 -10.45 -7.04 16.59
N LYS A 134 -10.52 -7.76 15.46
CA LYS A 134 -10.37 -9.23 15.44
C LYS A 134 -9.01 -9.68 15.96
N LEU A 135 -7.93 -9.06 15.48
CA LEU A 135 -6.56 -9.39 15.87
C LEU A 135 -6.33 -9.17 17.37
N LEU A 136 -6.87 -8.10 17.96
CA LEU A 136 -6.84 -7.87 19.41
C LEU A 136 -7.54 -8.97 20.22
N GLY A 137 -8.53 -9.65 19.64
CA GLY A 137 -9.17 -10.84 20.21
C GLY A 137 -8.34 -12.12 20.12
N GLY A 138 -7.17 -12.07 19.47
CA GLY A 138 -6.24 -13.18 19.28
C GLY A 138 -6.22 -13.71 17.84
N LEU A 139 -5.02 -13.95 17.30
CA LEU A 139 -4.83 -14.29 15.88
C LEU A 139 -5.59 -15.56 15.45
N LYS A 140 -5.50 -16.64 16.25
CA LYS A 140 -6.21 -17.88 15.94
C LYS A 140 -7.72 -17.66 15.87
N LYS A 141 -8.28 -17.00 16.88
CA LYS A 141 -9.71 -16.69 16.94
C LYS A 141 -10.14 -15.83 15.75
N ALA A 142 -9.33 -14.83 15.40
CA ALA A 142 -9.58 -13.98 14.24
C ALA A 142 -9.67 -14.76 12.92
N VAL A 143 -8.79 -15.75 12.72
CA VAL A 143 -8.84 -16.64 11.54
C VAL A 143 -9.99 -17.65 11.61
N ASP A 144 -10.32 -18.16 12.81
CA ASP A 144 -11.47 -19.06 12.99
C ASP A 144 -12.80 -18.34 12.66
N GLU A 145 -12.92 -17.04 12.97
CA GLU A 145 -14.08 -16.19 12.68
C GLU A 145 -14.11 -15.67 11.24
N ASP A 146 -12.94 -15.43 10.65
CA ASP A 146 -12.76 -14.90 9.29
C ASP A 146 -11.59 -15.62 8.61
N ALA A 147 -11.90 -16.73 7.93
CA ALA A 147 -10.90 -17.61 7.32
C ALA A 147 -10.02 -16.88 6.28
N ASP A 148 -10.54 -15.83 5.64
CA ASP A 148 -9.80 -15.02 4.67
C ASP A 148 -8.60 -14.31 5.34
N LEU A 149 -8.67 -14.02 6.65
CA LEU A 149 -7.53 -13.45 7.40
C LEU A 149 -6.30 -14.36 7.39
N GLY A 150 -6.49 -15.66 7.17
CA GLY A 150 -5.40 -16.61 6.99
C GLY A 150 -4.47 -16.24 5.81
N THR A 151 -5.00 -15.64 4.74
CA THR A 151 -4.21 -15.24 3.57
C THR A 151 -3.32 -14.02 3.87
N ALA A 152 -3.71 -13.19 4.83
CA ALA A 152 -2.95 -12.03 5.25
C ALA A 152 -1.72 -12.41 6.10
N ILE A 153 -1.66 -13.62 6.64
CA ILE A 153 -0.54 -14.00 7.50
C ILE A 153 0.62 -14.43 6.61
N ASN A 154 1.64 -13.57 6.51
CA ASN A 154 2.80 -13.77 5.63
C ASN A 154 3.97 -14.43 6.34
N ALA A 155 4.09 -14.27 7.67
CA ALA A 155 5.06 -14.98 8.47
C ALA A 155 4.60 -15.15 9.92
N ILE A 156 4.98 -16.26 10.54
CA ILE A 156 4.70 -16.57 11.95
C ILE A 156 5.95 -17.23 12.56
N ASP A 157 6.51 -16.63 13.61
CA ASP A 157 7.57 -17.23 14.44
C ASP A 157 8.83 -17.70 13.68
N GLY A 158 9.21 -16.93 12.67
CA GLY A 158 10.37 -17.26 11.82
C GLY A 158 10.06 -18.25 10.70
N LYS A 159 8.78 -18.54 10.46
CA LYS A 159 8.32 -19.35 9.33
C LYS A 159 7.59 -18.47 8.33
N LEU A 160 7.99 -18.57 7.07
CA LEU A 160 7.34 -17.88 5.97
C LEU A 160 6.12 -18.68 5.52
N THR A 161 4.97 -18.02 5.42
CA THR A 161 3.69 -18.66 5.07
C THR A 161 3.18 -18.24 3.69
N LEU A 162 3.79 -17.22 3.09
CA LEU A 162 3.50 -16.81 1.72
C LEU A 162 4.35 -17.62 0.73
N LYS A 163 3.71 -18.50 -0.04
CA LYS A 163 4.39 -19.48 -0.91
C LYS A 163 5.17 -18.80 -2.04
N GLU A 164 4.58 -17.78 -2.66
CA GLU A 164 5.14 -17.06 -3.79
C GLU A 164 6.49 -16.42 -3.41
N VAL A 165 6.54 -15.80 -2.23
CA VAL A 165 7.78 -15.20 -1.68
C VAL A 165 8.79 -16.27 -1.28
N ALA A 166 8.32 -17.42 -0.78
CA ALA A 166 9.20 -18.54 -0.44
C ALA A 166 9.91 -19.08 -1.68
N ASP A 167 9.16 -19.32 -2.76
CA ASP A 167 9.69 -19.78 -4.02
C ASP A 167 10.64 -18.75 -4.64
N LEU A 168 10.26 -17.46 -4.63
CA LEU A 168 11.04 -16.37 -5.21
C LEU A 168 12.44 -16.23 -4.58
N PHE A 169 12.54 -16.38 -3.25
CA PHE A 169 13.81 -16.21 -2.52
C PHE A 169 14.48 -17.53 -2.11
N GLY A 170 13.97 -18.67 -2.58
CA GLY A 170 14.49 -19.99 -2.22
C GLY A 170 14.41 -20.27 -0.71
N LEU A 171 13.37 -19.77 -0.04
CA LEU A 171 13.11 -19.94 1.39
C LEU A 171 12.15 -21.10 1.65
N LYS A 172 12.15 -21.60 2.90
CA LYS A 172 11.22 -22.66 3.30
C LYS A 172 9.82 -22.10 3.53
N HIS A 173 8.85 -22.56 2.74
CA HIS A 173 7.42 -22.34 2.98
C HIS A 173 6.89 -23.21 4.14
N SER A 174 5.92 -22.70 4.89
CA SER A 174 5.16 -23.42 5.92
C SER A 174 3.68 -23.06 5.83
N ASN A 175 2.78 -24.00 6.09
CA ASN A 175 1.35 -23.70 6.05
C ASN A 175 0.92 -22.86 7.26
N VAL A 176 -0.01 -21.92 7.06
CA VAL A 176 -0.59 -21.13 8.16
C VAL A 176 -1.23 -22.04 9.22
N SER A 177 -2.01 -23.04 8.79
CA SER A 177 -2.74 -23.97 9.68
C SER A 177 -1.85 -24.74 10.66
N GLU A 178 -0.60 -25.02 10.29
CA GLU A 178 0.37 -25.73 11.12
C GLU A 178 0.99 -24.84 12.20
N ASN A 179 0.93 -23.52 12.01
CA ASN A 179 1.63 -22.54 12.82
C ASN A 179 0.67 -21.55 13.52
N LEU A 180 -0.61 -21.61 13.18
CA LEU A 180 -1.63 -20.73 13.72
C LEU A 180 -1.77 -20.95 15.23
N ARG A 181 -1.50 -19.89 15.98
CA ARG A 181 -1.62 -19.85 17.43
C ARG A 181 -2.02 -18.45 17.87
N ASP A 182 -2.47 -18.33 19.11
CA ASP A 182 -2.71 -17.02 19.68
C ASP A 182 -1.37 -16.34 20.01
N VAL A 183 -1.06 -15.25 19.29
CA VAL A 183 0.18 -14.48 19.45
C VAL A 183 0.26 -13.86 20.84
N PHE A 184 -0.88 -13.48 21.41
CA PHE A 184 -0.95 -12.79 22.69
C PHE A 184 -1.02 -13.73 23.90
N SER A 185 -1.03 -15.05 23.69
CA SER A 185 -0.99 -16.06 24.75
C SER A 185 -2.03 -15.84 25.87
N GLY A 186 -3.23 -15.36 25.54
CA GLY A 186 -4.28 -15.07 26.53
C GLY A 186 -4.00 -13.88 27.46
N LYS A 187 -3.08 -12.97 27.10
CA LYS A 187 -2.85 -11.72 27.82
C LYS A 187 -4.17 -10.93 27.97
N ARG A 188 -4.46 -10.52 29.21
CA ARG A 188 -5.58 -9.60 29.51
C ARG A 188 -5.23 -8.14 29.37
N LYS A 189 -3.94 -7.81 29.22
CA LYS A 189 -3.43 -6.48 28.98
C LYS A 189 -2.60 -6.48 27.70
N LEU A 190 -2.92 -5.58 26.78
CA LEU A 190 -2.23 -5.45 25.50
C LEU A 190 -1.88 -4.01 25.19
N VAL A 191 -0.74 -3.84 24.52
CA VAL A 191 -0.28 -2.54 24.03
C VAL A 191 -0.27 -2.54 22.50
N LEU A 192 -1.04 -1.64 21.89
CA LEU A 192 -1.03 -1.34 20.46
C LEU A 192 -0.19 -0.08 20.22
N GLY A 193 0.92 -0.21 19.49
CA GLY A 193 1.76 0.93 19.10
C GLY A 193 1.50 1.39 17.68
N ILE A 194 1.39 2.72 17.52
CA ILE A 194 1.22 3.40 16.23
C ILE A 194 2.45 4.31 16.01
N PRO A 195 3.50 3.82 15.33
CA PRO A 195 4.71 4.63 15.10
C PRO A 195 4.49 5.66 14.01
N LYS A 196 5.30 6.72 14.03
CA LYS A 196 5.37 7.67 12.93
C LYS A 196 5.92 6.97 11.69
N GLU A 197 5.41 7.34 10.52
CA GLU A 197 5.94 6.83 9.27
C GLU A 197 7.25 7.53 8.89
N ILE A 198 8.30 6.72 8.70
CA ILE A 198 9.64 7.20 8.36
C ILE A 198 9.93 7.15 6.85
N LYS A 199 9.09 6.47 6.06
CA LYS A 199 9.23 6.46 4.60
C LYS A 199 9.08 7.87 4.05
N GLN A 200 9.95 8.22 3.09
CA GLN A 200 9.94 9.53 2.46
C GLN A 200 8.56 9.81 1.83
N GLN A 201 8.04 11.00 2.08
CA GLN A 201 6.72 11.44 1.63
C GLN A 201 5.57 10.49 2.01
N GLU A 202 5.70 9.78 3.13
CA GLU A 202 4.57 9.12 3.78
C GLU A 202 4.00 10.03 4.87
N GLY A 203 2.84 10.63 4.58
CA GLY A 203 2.09 11.46 5.49
C GLY A 203 0.95 10.73 6.19
N ARG A 204 0.54 9.55 5.70
CA ARG A 204 -0.54 8.78 6.32
C ARG A 204 -0.11 8.26 7.69
N VAL A 205 -1.11 7.85 8.46
CA VAL A 205 -0.93 7.24 9.79
C VAL A 205 -1.66 5.91 9.87
N GLY A 206 -1.14 4.98 10.67
CA GLY A 206 -1.72 3.64 10.82
C GLY A 206 -3.06 3.62 11.54
N LEU A 207 -3.33 4.64 12.37
CA LEU A 207 -4.56 4.79 13.13
C LEU A 207 -4.79 6.27 13.45
N LEU A 208 -6.00 6.77 13.24
CA LEU A 208 -6.47 8.11 13.56
C LEU A 208 -7.07 8.17 14.98
N PRO A 209 -7.25 9.38 15.56
CA PRO A 209 -7.87 9.53 16.88
C PRO A 209 -9.27 8.87 16.99
N SER A 210 -10.05 8.90 15.91
CA SER A 210 -11.36 8.21 15.84
C SER A 210 -11.23 6.69 16.03
N GLY A 211 -10.21 6.08 15.42
CA GLY A 211 -9.90 4.66 15.58
C GLY A 211 -9.42 4.31 16.98
N VAL A 212 -8.60 5.18 17.60
CA VAL A 212 -8.19 5.03 19.01
C VAL A 212 -9.40 4.88 19.91
N LYS A 213 -10.33 5.84 19.85
CA LYS A 213 -11.54 5.85 20.68
C LYS A 213 -12.38 4.59 20.46
N GLU A 214 -12.53 4.17 19.22
CA GLU A 214 -13.30 2.98 18.85
C GLU A 214 -12.65 1.69 19.37
N LEU A 215 -11.33 1.53 19.24
CA LEU A 215 -10.61 0.37 19.73
C LEU A 215 -10.63 0.30 21.26
N LEU A 216 -10.45 1.42 21.95
CA LEU A 216 -10.55 1.47 23.41
C LEU A 216 -11.97 1.12 23.89
N ARG A 217 -13.02 1.56 23.20
CA ARG A 217 -14.40 1.14 23.51
C ARG A 217 -14.57 -0.36 23.32
N PHE A 218 -14.19 -0.88 22.15
CA PHE A 218 -14.32 -2.29 21.81
C PHE A 218 -13.50 -3.21 22.73
N SER A 219 -12.31 -2.78 23.15
CA SER A 219 -11.48 -3.56 24.09
C SER A 219 -12.19 -3.86 25.41
N LYS A 220 -13.04 -2.93 25.90
CA LYS A 220 -13.86 -3.15 27.10
C LYS A 220 -14.93 -4.22 26.87
N GLU A 221 -15.52 -4.27 25.68
CA GLU A 221 -16.49 -5.31 25.29
C GLU A 221 -15.83 -6.70 25.25
N LEU A 222 -14.54 -6.76 24.88
CA LEU A 222 -13.72 -7.97 24.93
C LEU A 222 -13.18 -8.31 26.34
N GLY A 223 -13.36 -7.45 27.33
CA GLY A 223 -12.72 -7.60 28.65
C GLY A 223 -11.19 -7.48 28.60
N LEU A 224 -10.65 -6.76 27.61
CA LEU A 224 -9.23 -6.52 27.37
C LEU A 224 -8.82 -5.14 27.90
N ASP A 225 -7.76 -5.09 28.72
CA ASP A 225 -7.08 -3.85 29.10
C ASP A 225 -6.15 -3.42 27.95
N LEU A 226 -6.70 -2.67 27.00
CA LEU A 226 -5.95 -2.14 25.86
C LEU A 226 -5.35 -0.77 26.17
N GLU A 227 -4.06 -0.63 25.95
CA GLU A 227 -3.35 0.64 25.88
C GLU A 227 -2.96 0.93 24.43
N VAL A 228 -3.36 2.07 23.89
CA VAL A 228 -2.88 2.55 22.59
C VAL A 228 -1.76 3.56 22.81
N ARG A 229 -0.59 3.31 22.24
CA ARG A 229 0.56 4.21 22.26
C ARG A 229 0.83 4.80 20.90
N PHE A 230 1.32 6.04 20.85
CA PHE A 230 1.73 6.69 19.62
C PHE A 230 2.99 7.52 19.82
N GLU A 231 3.80 7.66 18.79
CA GLU A 231 4.99 8.52 18.80
C GLU A 231 4.60 10.00 18.69
N LYS A 232 5.31 10.88 19.42
CA LYS A 232 5.14 12.33 19.30
C LYS A 232 5.18 12.79 17.83
N GLY A 233 4.20 13.61 17.45
CA GLY A 233 4.10 14.16 16.12
C GLY A 233 3.63 13.14 15.06
N LEU A 234 2.94 12.08 15.45
CA LEU A 234 2.39 11.05 14.54
C LEU A 234 1.53 11.68 13.43
N GLY A 235 0.61 12.57 13.81
CA GLY A 235 -0.40 13.15 12.91
C GLY A 235 -0.02 14.45 12.21
N GLU A 236 1.18 15.00 12.46
CA GLU A 236 1.58 16.33 12.00
C GLU A 236 1.44 16.50 10.48
N ARG A 237 1.81 15.46 9.72
CA ARG A 237 1.81 15.46 8.25
C ARG A 237 0.40 15.47 7.63
N ILE A 238 -0.65 15.25 8.43
CA ILE A 238 -2.05 15.30 8.01
C ILE A 238 -2.88 16.29 8.83
N GLY A 239 -2.21 17.19 9.56
CA GLY A 239 -2.86 18.24 10.35
C GLY A 239 -3.68 17.67 11.52
N ILE A 240 -3.16 16.65 12.19
CA ILE A 240 -3.71 16.11 13.45
C ILE A 240 -2.66 16.30 14.53
N SER A 241 -3.05 16.99 15.61
CA SER A 241 -2.18 17.28 16.75
C SER A 241 -2.05 16.08 17.70
N ASP A 242 -0.96 16.05 18.47
CA ASP A 242 -0.79 15.04 19.54
C ASP A 242 -1.89 15.12 20.59
N THR A 243 -2.39 16.33 20.87
CA THR A 243 -3.52 16.57 21.79
C THR A 243 -4.77 15.82 21.36
N GLU A 244 -5.08 15.79 20.06
CA GLU A 244 -6.25 15.04 19.56
C GLU A 244 -6.15 13.54 19.83
N TYR A 245 -4.96 12.95 19.75
CA TYR A 245 -4.75 11.54 20.12
C TYR A 245 -4.90 11.31 21.64
N ILE A 246 -4.34 12.21 22.44
CA ILE A 246 -4.39 12.14 23.91
C ILE A 246 -5.84 12.27 24.40
N GLU A 247 -6.62 13.20 23.84
CA GLU A 247 -8.04 13.39 24.17
C GLU A 247 -8.89 12.15 23.83
N MET A 248 -8.50 11.35 22.84
CA MET A 248 -9.15 10.09 22.50
C MET A 248 -8.66 8.90 23.36
N GLY A 249 -7.72 9.13 24.28
CA GLY A 249 -7.24 8.15 25.26
C GLY A 249 -5.95 7.42 24.87
N ALA A 250 -5.27 7.83 23.79
CA ALA A 250 -3.95 7.28 23.47
C ALA A 250 -2.86 7.89 24.36
N LYS A 251 -1.77 7.14 24.58
CA LYS A 251 -0.61 7.58 25.32
C LYS A 251 0.53 7.93 24.37
N MET A 252 1.01 9.17 24.46
CA MET A 252 2.17 9.59 23.69
C MET A 252 3.45 9.00 24.30
N VAL A 253 4.38 8.57 23.45
CA VAL A 253 5.76 8.21 23.82
C VAL A 253 6.76 9.11 23.10
N GLY A 254 7.95 9.26 23.69
CA GLY A 254 8.96 10.24 23.26
C GLY A 254 9.75 9.82 22.02
N ASP A 255 9.96 8.52 21.82
CA ASP A 255 10.68 7.98 20.68
C ASP A 255 10.11 6.63 20.22
N ALA A 256 10.55 6.20 19.04
CA ALA A 256 10.12 4.98 18.41
C ALA A 256 10.67 3.72 19.09
N ASP A 257 11.86 3.76 19.70
CA ASP A 257 12.44 2.57 20.33
C ASP A 257 11.59 2.12 21.52
N ASP A 258 11.17 3.07 22.37
CA ASP A 258 10.25 2.84 23.48
C ASP A 258 8.87 2.35 23.01
N LEU A 259 8.37 2.88 21.89
CA LEU A 259 7.10 2.45 21.30
C LEU A 259 7.18 0.97 20.89
N TRP A 260 8.15 0.64 20.04
CA TRP A 260 8.30 -0.71 19.48
C TRP A 260 8.62 -1.73 20.57
N ALA A 261 9.51 -1.39 21.51
CA ALA A 261 9.85 -2.25 22.64
C ALA A 261 8.66 -2.46 23.59
N GLY A 262 7.82 -1.44 23.78
CA GLY A 262 6.67 -1.47 24.67
C GLY A 262 5.40 -2.13 24.12
N SER A 263 5.32 -2.35 22.80
CA SER A 263 4.08 -2.82 22.14
C SER A 263 4.03 -4.32 21.91
N ASP A 264 2.85 -4.91 22.09
CA ASP A 264 2.54 -6.29 21.72
C ASP A 264 2.13 -6.37 20.24
N MET A 265 1.43 -5.34 19.76
CA MET A 265 1.01 -5.18 18.38
C MET A 265 1.48 -3.83 17.84
N ILE A 266 1.99 -3.81 16.61
CA ILE A 266 2.30 -2.59 15.87
C ILE A 266 1.34 -2.51 14.69
N GLN A 267 0.73 -1.35 14.50
CA GLN A 267 -0.08 -1.05 13.32
C GLN A 267 0.52 0.16 12.58
N LYS A 268 0.88 -0.06 11.32
CA LYS A 268 1.54 0.91 10.45
C LYS A 268 0.82 1.02 9.11
N VAL A 269 1.25 1.96 8.28
CA VAL A 269 0.88 2.05 6.88
C VAL A 269 1.91 1.30 6.03
N LYS A 270 3.19 1.63 6.14
CA LYS A 270 4.24 1.09 5.26
C LYS A 270 5.07 0.02 5.94
N GLU A 271 5.83 -0.69 5.11
CA GLU A 271 6.72 -1.74 5.55
C GLU A 271 7.79 -1.18 6.51
N PRO A 272 8.24 -1.96 7.51
CA PRO A 272 9.41 -1.58 8.28
C PRO A 272 10.59 -1.27 7.34
N LEU A 273 11.31 -0.18 7.60
CA LEU A 273 12.55 0.16 6.89
C LEU A 273 13.78 -0.30 7.67
N PRO A 274 15.00 -0.25 7.10
CA PRO A 274 16.22 -0.71 7.78
C PRO A 274 16.39 -0.20 9.22
N ASP A 275 16.08 1.07 9.47
CA ASP A 275 16.16 1.70 10.79
C ASP A 275 15.13 1.16 11.81
N GLU A 276 14.10 0.43 11.34
CA GLU A 276 13.09 -0.21 12.17
C GLU A 276 13.32 -1.72 12.33
N TYR A 277 14.23 -2.33 11.57
CA TYR A 277 14.43 -3.79 11.59
C TYR A 277 14.82 -4.33 12.96
N ASP A 278 15.62 -3.58 13.69
CA ASP A 278 16.10 -4.00 15.00
C ASP A 278 15.09 -3.73 16.13
N ARG A 279 14.06 -2.94 15.84
CA ARG A 279 12.95 -2.63 16.76
C ARG A 279 11.91 -3.75 16.81
N MET A 280 11.79 -4.53 15.74
CA MET A 280 10.95 -5.73 15.70
C MET A 280 11.42 -6.76 16.72
N LYS A 281 10.49 -7.34 17.48
CA LYS A 281 10.82 -8.32 18.53
C LYS A 281 9.98 -9.60 18.41
N LYS A 282 10.54 -10.70 18.90
CA LYS A 282 9.86 -11.99 18.95
C LYS A 282 8.51 -11.91 19.67
N GLY A 283 7.50 -12.52 19.07
CA GLY A 283 6.13 -12.56 19.62
C GLY A 283 5.35 -11.25 19.46
N GLN A 284 5.89 -10.27 18.73
CA GLN A 284 5.15 -9.07 18.34
C GLN A 284 4.34 -9.34 17.07
N LEU A 285 3.10 -8.86 17.04
CA LEU A 285 2.30 -8.83 15.82
C LEU A 285 2.52 -7.49 15.11
N VAL A 286 2.81 -7.52 13.81
CA VAL A 286 2.94 -6.31 12.99
C VAL A 286 1.91 -6.38 11.87
N PHE A 287 1.00 -5.39 11.83
CA PHE A 287 -0.09 -5.28 10.86
C PHE A 287 0.13 -4.05 9.97
N THR A 288 0.51 -4.26 8.70
CA THR A 288 0.94 -3.18 7.78
C THR A 288 0.99 -3.67 6.31
N TYR A 289 1.31 -2.78 5.37
CA TYR A 289 1.81 -3.20 4.05
C TYR A 289 3.25 -3.69 4.15
N PHE A 290 3.59 -4.88 3.61
CA PHE A 290 4.96 -5.39 3.67
C PHE A 290 5.69 -5.42 2.33
N HIS A 291 4.98 -5.73 1.25
CA HIS A 291 5.52 -5.89 -0.11
C HIS A 291 6.74 -6.85 -0.14
N LEU A 292 6.61 -8.00 0.51
CA LEU A 292 7.74 -8.93 0.73
C LEU A 292 8.38 -9.42 -0.57
N ALA A 293 7.61 -9.63 -1.64
CA ALA A 293 8.12 -10.08 -2.94
C ALA A 293 9.15 -9.12 -3.57
N SER A 294 9.12 -7.83 -3.19
CA SER A 294 10.10 -6.84 -3.64
C SER A 294 11.26 -6.62 -2.65
N ASN A 295 11.24 -7.25 -1.47
CA ASN A 295 12.22 -6.98 -0.41
C ASN A 295 12.64 -8.25 0.35
N GLU A 296 13.64 -8.93 -0.20
CA GLU A 296 14.24 -10.12 0.41
C GLU A 296 14.86 -9.83 1.78
N THR A 297 15.53 -8.67 1.93
CA THR A 297 16.17 -8.27 3.19
C THR A 297 15.16 -8.14 4.32
N LEU A 298 14.05 -7.44 4.07
CA LEU A 298 12.95 -7.34 5.03
C LEU A 298 12.36 -8.72 5.34
N THR A 299 12.14 -9.55 4.31
CA THR A 299 11.64 -10.91 4.48
C THR A 299 12.53 -11.71 5.45
N ARG A 300 13.85 -11.70 5.22
CA ARG A 300 14.81 -12.38 6.10
C ARG A 300 14.82 -11.80 7.51
N LYS A 301 14.72 -10.47 7.66
CA LYS A 301 14.66 -9.79 8.97
C LYS A 301 13.41 -10.13 9.75
N ILE A 302 12.24 -10.20 9.10
CA ILE A 302 10.98 -10.63 9.71
C ILE A 302 11.13 -12.06 10.27
N LEU A 303 11.75 -12.95 9.50
CA LEU A 303 11.97 -14.33 9.93
C LEU A 303 12.98 -14.41 11.08
N GLU A 304 14.09 -13.67 11.02
CA GLU A 304 15.09 -13.57 12.07
C GLU A 304 14.50 -13.04 13.38
N ARG A 305 13.70 -11.97 13.30
CA ARG A 305 13.06 -11.32 14.46
C ARG A 305 11.88 -12.11 15.01
N GLN A 306 11.41 -13.13 14.30
CA GLN A 306 10.30 -14.01 14.70
C GLN A 306 9.02 -13.23 15.08
N ILE A 307 8.70 -12.19 14.31
CA ILE A 307 7.42 -11.50 14.45
C ILE A 307 6.30 -12.34 13.82
N THR A 308 5.05 -11.99 14.12
CA THR A 308 3.89 -12.39 13.31
C THR A 308 3.56 -11.25 12.35
N ALA A 309 3.80 -11.47 11.05
CA ALA A 309 3.57 -10.48 10.01
C ALA A 309 2.19 -10.70 9.37
N VAL A 310 1.27 -9.77 9.62
CA VAL A 310 -0.06 -9.76 9.01
C VAL A 310 -0.09 -8.61 7.99
N ALA A 311 -0.26 -8.93 6.72
CA ALA A 311 -0.08 -8.00 5.63
C ALA A 311 -1.41 -7.52 5.06
N TYR A 312 -1.53 -6.21 4.83
CA TYR A 312 -2.73 -5.62 4.24
C TYR A 312 -2.98 -6.12 2.82
N GLU A 313 -1.91 -6.21 2.03
CA GLU A 313 -1.95 -6.49 0.59
C GLU A 313 -2.26 -7.95 0.25
N THR A 314 -2.00 -8.87 1.17
CA THR A 314 -2.29 -10.30 0.97
C THR A 314 -3.60 -10.71 1.63
N LEU A 315 -4.32 -9.80 2.29
CA LEU A 315 -5.70 -10.09 2.65
C LEU A 315 -6.56 -10.17 1.39
N HIS A 316 -7.12 -11.34 1.13
CA HIS A 316 -7.91 -11.63 -0.06
C HIS A 316 -9.22 -12.28 0.37
N LYS A 317 -10.35 -11.66 0.01
CA LYS A 317 -11.65 -12.25 0.23
C LYS A 317 -12.02 -13.13 -0.94
N ALA A 318 -12.16 -14.42 -0.68
CA ALA A 318 -12.79 -15.33 -1.62
C ALA A 318 -14.27 -14.95 -1.72
N GLU A 319 -14.63 -14.06 -2.64
CA GLU A 319 -16.04 -13.84 -2.93
C GLU A 319 -16.67 -15.17 -3.37
N LYS A 320 -17.91 -15.43 -2.93
CA LYS A 320 -18.73 -16.53 -3.49
C LYS A 320 -19.11 -16.15 -4.92
N VAL A 321 -18.14 -16.30 -5.81
CA VAL A 321 -18.24 -16.00 -7.23
C VAL A 321 -19.23 -16.98 -7.86
N HIS A 322 -20.22 -16.43 -8.58
CA HIS A 322 -20.96 -17.22 -9.58
C HIS A 322 -19.95 -17.67 -10.64
N LEU A 323 -19.64 -18.97 -10.66
CA LEU A 323 -18.64 -19.67 -11.49
C LEU A 323 -18.76 -19.50 -13.03
N LYS A 324 -19.58 -18.58 -13.52
CA LYS A 324 -19.80 -18.33 -14.96
C LYS A 324 -19.13 -17.08 -15.50
N ASP A 325 -18.55 -16.22 -14.66
CA ASP A 325 -17.87 -15.01 -15.13
C ASP A 325 -16.36 -15.03 -14.79
N PRO A 326 -15.47 -15.28 -15.76
CA PRO A 326 -14.01 -15.26 -15.57
C PRO A 326 -13.45 -13.87 -15.20
N ARG A 327 -14.28 -12.83 -15.09
CA ARG A 327 -13.90 -11.45 -14.71
C ARG A 327 -14.07 -11.16 -13.21
N THR A 328 -14.55 -12.12 -12.43
CA THR A 328 -14.75 -11.95 -10.98
C THR A 328 -13.51 -12.40 -10.21
N TYR A 329 -12.56 -11.48 -10.06
CA TYR A 329 -11.47 -11.59 -9.10
C TYR A 329 -12.01 -11.33 -7.70
N GLY A 330 -11.52 -12.04 -6.67
CA GLY A 330 -11.88 -11.75 -5.28
C GLY A 330 -11.45 -10.33 -4.87
N SER A 331 -12.01 -9.83 -3.77
CA SER A 331 -11.75 -8.45 -3.32
C SER A 331 -10.52 -8.38 -2.40
N HIS A 332 -9.80 -7.26 -2.49
CA HIS A 332 -8.67 -6.95 -1.61
C HIS A 332 -9.06 -5.79 -0.71
N PRO A 333 -9.75 -6.06 0.42
CA PRO A 333 -10.49 -5.06 1.16
C PRO A 333 -9.63 -3.92 1.72
N LEU A 334 -8.32 -4.16 1.90
CA LEU A 334 -7.39 -3.16 2.44
C LEU A 334 -6.65 -2.38 1.33
N LEU A 335 -6.54 -2.96 0.13
CA LEU A 335 -5.92 -2.33 -1.05
C LEU A 335 -6.89 -1.54 -1.92
N ASP A 336 -8.15 -2.01 -2.03
CA ASP A 336 -9.16 -1.38 -2.87
C ASP A 336 -9.32 0.13 -2.59
N PRO A 337 -9.35 0.61 -1.33
CA PRO A 337 -9.44 2.04 -1.05
C PRO A 337 -8.19 2.81 -1.51
N MET A 338 -7.00 2.21 -1.42
CA MET A 338 -5.76 2.86 -1.84
C MET A 338 -5.69 2.99 -3.36
N SER A 339 -6.17 1.97 -4.08
CA SER A 339 -6.31 2.00 -5.53
C SER A 339 -7.30 3.08 -5.98
N TRP A 340 -8.38 3.29 -5.22
CA TRP A 340 -9.34 4.36 -5.48
C TRP A 340 -8.73 5.75 -5.30
N VAL A 341 -8.02 5.99 -4.18
CA VAL A 341 -7.34 7.28 -3.93
C VAL A 341 -6.32 7.57 -5.03
N ALA A 342 -5.48 6.58 -5.36
CA ALA A 342 -4.51 6.67 -6.43
C ALA A 342 -5.14 7.00 -7.79
N GLY A 343 -6.26 6.36 -8.13
CA GLY A 343 -6.99 6.64 -9.36
C GLY A 343 -7.57 8.06 -9.42
N VAL A 344 -8.11 8.55 -8.31
CA VAL A 344 -8.62 9.93 -8.21
C VAL A 344 -7.48 10.94 -8.33
N GLU A 345 -6.36 10.72 -7.64
CA GLU A 345 -5.18 11.58 -7.73
C GLU A 345 -4.61 11.62 -9.15
N GLY A 346 -4.45 10.45 -9.78
CA GLY A 346 -4.03 10.34 -11.17
C GLY A 346 -4.92 11.13 -12.13
N ALA A 347 -6.24 11.06 -11.94
CA ALA A 347 -7.20 11.82 -12.74
C ALA A 347 -7.10 13.34 -12.53
N LEU A 348 -6.94 13.78 -11.29
CA LEU A 348 -6.76 15.20 -10.96
C LEU A 348 -5.49 15.76 -11.58
N VAL A 349 -4.37 15.04 -11.43
CA VAL A 349 -3.08 15.46 -11.99
C VAL A 349 -3.11 15.46 -13.52
N GLY A 350 -3.65 14.41 -14.14
CA GLY A 350 -3.80 14.35 -15.59
C GLY A 350 -4.60 15.52 -16.15
N THR A 351 -5.67 15.92 -15.45
CA THR A 351 -6.51 17.07 -15.83
C THR A 351 -5.75 18.39 -15.68
N ALA A 352 -5.01 18.57 -14.58
CA ALA A 352 -4.23 19.79 -14.34
C ALA A 352 -3.15 20.02 -15.40
N VAL A 353 -2.50 18.94 -15.86
CA VAL A 353 -1.56 18.97 -16.98
C VAL A 353 -2.27 19.32 -18.30
N GLU A 354 -3.41 18.69 -18.61
CA GLU A 354 -4.16 18.95 -19.85
C GLU A 354 -4.53 20.44 -20.00
N HIS A 355 -4.92 21.08 -18.89
CA HIS A 355 -5.36 22.47 -18.89
C HIS A 355 -4.22 23.48 -18.73
N GLY A 356 -2.96 23.03 -18.71
CA GLY A 356 -1.79 23.89 -18.53
C GLY A 356 -1.73 24.54 -17.15
N ALA A 357 -2.47 24.02 -16.17
CA ALA A 357 -2.35 24.43 -14.77
C ALA A 357 -1.05 23.91 -14.13
N ILE A 358 -0.48 22.85 -14.71
CA ILE A 358 0.87 22.36 -14.44
C ILE A 358 1.66 22.49 -15.74
N GLU A 359 2.69 23.33 -15.72
CA GLU A 359 3.64 23.45 -16.82
C GLU A 359 4.83 22.52 -16.56
N VAL A 360 4.98 21.49 -17.39
CA VAL A 360 6.13 20.58 -17.29
C VAL A 360 7.31 21.21 -18.03
N VAL A 361 8.24 21.78 -17.27
CA VAL A 361 9.46 22.37 -17.83
C VAL A 361 10.49 21.25 -18.02
N HIS A 362 10.72 20.86 -19.28
CA HIS A 362 11.78 19.91 -19.61
C HIS A 362 13.16 20.53 -19.28
N ASN A 363 13.89 19.94 -18.33
CA ASN A 363 15.25 20.33 -18.03
C ASN A 363 16.22 19.38 -18.76
N PRO A 364 16.80 19.77 -19.91
CA PRO A 364 17.65 18.89 -20.72
C PRO A 364 19.01 18.54 -20.08
N LYS A 365 19.26 18.97 -18.83
CA LYS A 365 20.48 18.68 -18.07
C LYS A 365 20.28 17.63 -16.96
N ARG A 366 19.13 16.98 -16.87
CA ARG A 366 18.83 15.92 -15.89
C ARG A 366 18.26 14.69 -16.57
#